data_AF-A0A1I8AUW7-F1
#
_entry.id   AF-A0A1I8AUW7-F1
#
_cell.length_a   1.000
_cell.length_b   1.000
_cell.length_c   1.000
_cell.angle_alpha   90.00
_cell.angle_beta   90.00
_cell.angle_gamma   90.00
#
_symmetry.space_group_name_H-M   'P 1'
#
loop_
_entity.id
_entity.type
_entity.pdbx_description
1 polymer ?
#
loop_
_entity_poly.entity_id
_entity_poly.type
_entity_poly.pdbx_seq_one_letter_code
_entity_poly.pdbx_strand_id
1 'polypeptide(L)'
;MITCFQMEEELVSFLHSRQSWFSEPNSDFFRKRLYERVPKEMVAFTKTVNFQDMKRIPECYTEREDCPTDLRLFFKDCSRLSILNEPTSSDLRQRKCVIKGVKPKKAYEISRFVEFLQPLCAKHGVTRIVDIGCGVGVQLQRIRLQACRSGV
;
A
#
# COMPACT_ATOMS: atom_id res chain seq x y z
N MET A 1 0.75 -19.30 -13.04
CA MET A 1 1.91 -18.71 -12.36
C MET A 1 2.00 -17.27 -12.86
N ILE A 2 1.43 -16.32 -12.11
CA ILE A 2 1.41 -14.91 -12.50
C ILE A 2 2.82 -14.36 -12.27
N THR A 3 3.44 -13.83 -13.31
CA THR A 3 4.78 -13.23 -13.19
C THR A 3 4.68 -11.87 -12.48
N CYS A 4 5.74 -11.44 -11.78
CA CYS A 4 5.77 -10.16 -11.04
C CYS A 4 5.29 -8.97 -11.91
N PHE A 5 5.59 -9.01 -13.22
CA PHE A 5 5.23 -8.00 -14.20
C PHE A 5 3.72 -7.90 -14.47
N GLN A 6 3.00 -9.02 -14.47
CA GLN A 6 1.55 -9.05 -14.68
C GLN A 6 0.79 -8.44 -13.48
N MET A 7 1.30 -8.61 -12.26
CA MET A 7 0.71 -7.95 -11.09
C MET A 7 0.89 -6.43 -11.11
N GLU A 8 2.00 -5.93 -11.66
CA GLU A 8 2.25 -4.48 -11.77
C GLU A 8 1.27 -3.80 -12.74
N GLU A 9 1.07 -4.37 -13.94
CA GLU A 9 0.11 -3.85 -14.93
C GLU A 9 -1.32 -3.90 -14.40
N GLU A 10 -1.70 -4.99 -13.73
CA GLU A 10 -3.01 -5.13 -13.09
C GLU A 10 -3.21 -4.13 -11.95
N LEU A 11 -2.19 -3.88 -11.13
CA LEU A 11 -2.24 -2.89 -10.06
C LEU A 11 -2.37 -1.47 -10.62
N VAL A 12 -1.59 -1.13 -11.66
CA VAL A 12 -1.66 0.17 -12.33
C VAL A 12 -3.04 0.38 -12.96
N SER A 13 -3.57 -0.63 -13.65
CA SER A 13 -4.92 -0.60 -14.22
C SER A 13 -6.00 -0.45 -13.15
N PHE A 14 -5.89 -1.20 -12.05
CA PHE A 14 -6.76 -1.08 -10.89
C PHE A 14 -6.77 0.34 -10.33
N LEU A 15 -5.59 0.93 -10.13
CA LEU A 15 -5.47 2.31 -9.64
C LEU A 15 -6.09 3.29 -10.64
N HIS A 16 -5.75 3.20 -11.92
CA HIS A 16 -6.33 4.09 -12.94
C HIS A 16 -7.86 4.01 -12.99
N SER A 17 -8.44 2.80 -12.90
CA SER A 17 -9.90 2.62 -12.90
C SER A 17 -10.61 3.33 -11.74
N ARG A 18 -9.88 3.63 -10.65
CA ARG A 18 -10.40 4.23 -9.42
C ARG A 18 -9.76 5.58 -9.10
N GLN A 19 -9.09 6.20 -10.07
CA GLN A 19 -8.37 7.45 -9.88
C GLN A 19 -9.24 8.55 -9.24
N SER A 20 -10.54 8.59 -9.56
CA SER A 20 -11.48 9.56 -8.97
C SER A 20 -11.56 9.48 -7.45
N TRP A 21 -11.27 8.32 -6.84
CA TRP A 21 -11.33 8.10 -5.39
C TRP A 21 -10.12 8.69 -4.65
N PHE A 22 -8.98 8.87 -5.33
CA PHE A 22 -7.71 9.30 -4.71
C PHE A 22 -6.96 10.37 -5.53
N SER A 23 -7.64 10.99 -6.49
CA SER A 23 -7.10 12.07 -7.34
C SER A 23 -6.74 13.35 -6.57
N GLU A 24 -7.17 13.46 -5.31
CA GLU A 24 -7.01 14.63 -4.48
C GLU A 24 -6.31 14.28 -3.16
N PRO A 25 -5.47 15.16 -2.61
CA PRO A 25 -4.83 14.92 -1.32
C PRO A 25 -5.86 14.74 -0.20
N ASN A 26 -5.59 13.84 0.74
CA ASN A 26 -6.45 13.65 1.93
C ASN A 26 -6.63 14.94 2.75
N SER A 27 -5.64 15.84 2.75
CA SER A 27 -5.74 17.15 3.39
C SER A 27 -6.84 18.04 2.80
N ASP A 28 -7.26 17.77 1.57
CA ASP A 28 -8.30 18.52 0.87
C ASP A 28 -9.71 17.95 1.07
N PHE A 29 -9.84 16.82 1.78
CA PHE A 29 -11.10 16.10 1.91
C PHE A 29 -12.26 16.98 2.40
N PHE A 30 -12.03 17.72 3.50
CA PHE A 30 -13.03 18.66 4.02
C PHE A 30 -13.02 19.99 3.26
N ARG A 31 -11.83 20.50 2.91
CA ARG A 31 -11.66 21.81 2.26
C ARG A 31 -12.38 21.88 0.92
N LYS A 32 -12.27 20.82 0.10
CA LYS A 32 -12.91 20.71 -1.23
C LYS A 32 -14.24 19.95 -1.18
N ARG A 33 -14.77 19.65 0.01
CA ARG A 33 -16.01 18.88 0.21
C ARG A 33 -16.04 17.56 -0.57
N LEU A 34 -14.91 16.85 -0.60
CA LEU A 34 -14.77 15.60 -1.36
C LEU A 34 -15.71 14.51 -0.82
N TYR A 35 -16.13 14.60 0.44
CA TYR A 35 -17.13 13.73 1.04
C TYR A 35 -18.48 13.73 0.30
N GLU A 36 -18.79 14.79 -0.46
CA GLU A 36 -20.05 14.88 -1.24
C GLU A 36 -20.01 14.06 -2.51
N ARG A 37 -18.82 13.66 -2.96
CA ARG A 37 -18.61 12.78 -4.11
C ARG A 37 -18.79 11.31 -3.76
N VAL A 38 -18.82 10.98 -2.47
CA VAL A 38 -18.99 9.60 -2.01
C VAL A 38 -20.42 9.15 -2.31
N PRO A 39 -20.60 8.02 -3.03
CA PRO A 39 -21.93 7.51 -3.33
C PRO A 39 -22.78 7.28 -2.07
N LYS A 40 -24.06 7.66 -2.12
CA LYS A 40 -24.94 7.67 -0.94
C LYS A 40 -25.13 6.28 -0.36
N GLU A 41 -25.15 5.26 -1.19
CA GLU A 41 -25.22 3.85 -0.84
C GLU A 41 -23.98 3.38 -0.06
N MET A 42 -22.79 3.89 -0.36
CA MET A 42 -21.57 3.61 0.41
C MET A 42 -21.63 4.30 1.78
N VAL A 43 -22.16 5.52 1.85
CA VAL A 43 -22.39 6.22 3.12
C VAL A 43 -23.44 5.50 3.96
N ALA A 44 -24.52 5.02 3.33
CA ALA A 44 -25.56 4.25 4.01
C ALA A 44 -24.99 2.94 4.56
N PHE A 45 -24.23 2.21 3.75
CA PHE A 45 -23.57 0.97 4.16
C PHE A 45 -22.58 1.19 5.31
N THR A 46 -21.70 2.19 5.24
CA THR A 46 -20.73 2.44 6.33
C THR A 46 -21.39 2.75 7.67
N LYS A 47 -22.64 3.23 7.70
CA LYS A 47 -23.44 3.40 8.92
C LYS A 47 -24.00 2.09 9.47
N THR A 48 -24.18 1.06 8.66
CA THR A 48 -24.64 -0.28 9.10
C THR A 48 -23.49 -1.18 9.54
N VAL A 49 -22.26 -0.69 9.42
CA VAL A 49 -21.04 -1.41 9.78
C VAL A 49 -20.61 -1.03 11.20
N ASN A 50 -20.54 -2.01 12.09
CA ASN A 50 -20.00 -1.78 13.44
C ASN A 50 -18.46 -1.77 13.43
N PHE A 51 -17.87 -1.24 14.50
CA PHE A 51 -16.42 -1.11 14.64
C PHE A 51 -15.66 -2.44 14.62
N GLN A 52 -16.25 -3.54 15.11
CA GLN A 52 -15.58 -4.84 15.11
C GLN A 52 -15.49 -5.42 13.71
N ASP A 53 -16.53 -5.25 12.91
CA ASP A 53 -16.54 -5.67 11.52
C ASP A 53 -15.54 -4.84 10.70
N MET A 54 -15.40 -3.53 10.98
CA MET A 54 -14.47 -2.66 10.23
C MET A 54 -13.02 -3.16 10.30
N LYS A 55 -12.63 -3.84 11.38
CA LYS A 55 -11.28 -4.40 11.54
C LYS A 55 -11.01 -5.61 10.64
N ARG A 56 -12.07 -6.19 10.08
CA ARG A 56 -12.04 -7.39 9.24
C ARG A 56 -12.32 -7.06 7.77
N ILE A 57 -12.07 -5.81 7.37
CA ILE A 57 -11.95 -5.44 5.97
C ILE A 57 -10.63 -6.04 5.46
N PRO A 58 -10.62 -6.79 4.33
CA PRO A 58 -11.73 -6.98 3.39
C PRO A 58 -12.60 -8.23 3.62
N GLU A 59 -12.18 -9.17 4.46
CA GLU A 59 -12.75 -10.54 4.49
C GLU A 59 -14.25 -10.61 4.80
N CYS A 60 -14.80 -9.65 5.55
CA CYS A 60 -16.20 -9.71 5.99
C CYS A 60 -17.22 -9.09 5.02
N TYR A 61 -16.75 -8.41 3.97
CA TYR A 61 -17.61 -7.53 3.17
C TYR A 61 -17.76 -7.97 1.72
N THR A 62 -16.96 -8.94 1.28
CA THR A 62 -17.12 -9.58 -0.02
C THR A 62 -18.37 -10.46 -0.09
N GLU A 63 -18.87 -10.92 1.06
CA GLU A 63 -20.00 -11.87 1.18
C GLU A 63 -21.27 -11.22 1.75
N ARG A 64 -21.21 -9.98 2.22
CA ARG A 64 -22.34 -9.29 2.84
C ARG A 64 -23.32 -8.79 1.77
N GLU A 65 -24.60 -9.15 1.87
CA GLU A 65 -25.60 -8.86 0.83
C GLU A 65 -25.86 -7.36 0.63
N ASP A 66 -25.87 -6.56 1.71
CA ASP A 66 -26.09 -5.11 1.72
C ASP A 66 -24.85 -4.29 1.30
N CYS A 67 -23.72 -4.95 1.02
CA CYS A 67 -22.50 -4.28 0.56
C CYS A 67 -22.67 -3.77 -0.89
N PRO A 68 -22.53 -2.45 -1.14
CA PRO A 68 -22.63 -1.88 -2.48
C PRO A 68 -21.70 -2.58 -3.47
N THR A 69 -22.17 -2.82 -4.69
CA THR A 69 -21.45 -3.59 -5.72
C THR A 69 -20.04 -3.06 -5.96
N ASP A 70 -19.89 -1.75 -6.12
CA ASP A 70 -18.58 -1.11 -6.38
C ASP A 70 -17.60 -1.29 -5.21
N LEU A 71 -18.11 -1.20 -3.98
CA LEU A 71 -17.29 -1.39 -2.78
C LEU A 71 -16.89 -2.86 -2.61
N ARG A 72 -17.80 -3.79 -2.93
CA ARG A 72 -17.54 -5.23 -2.95
C ARG A 72 -16.47 -5.59 -3.97
N LEU A 73 -16.55 -5.03 -5.17
CA LEU A 73 -15.55 -5.22 -6.23
C LEU A 73 -14.21 -4.63 -5.81
N PHE A 74 -14.20 -3.45 -5.18
CA PHE A 74 -12.99 -2.86 -4.60
C PHE A 74 -12.32 -3.80 -3.58
N PHE A 75 -13.07 -4.36 -2.63
CA PHE A 75 -12.49 -5.29 -1.66
C PHE A 75 -11.92 -6.55 -2.31
N LYS A 76 -12.63 -7.13 -3.28
CA LYS A 76 -12.14 -8.30 -4.03
C LYS A 76 -10.83 -8.01 -4.76
N ASP A 77 -10.75 -6.88 -5.47
CA ASP A 77 -9.53 -6.47 -6.17
C ASP A 77 -8.38 -6.21 -5.20
N CYS A 78 -8.65 -5.53 -4.09
CA CYS A 78 -7.66 -5.25 -3.06
C CYS A 78 -7.10 -6.52 -2.41
N SER A 79 -7.95 -7.52 -2.12
CA SER A 79 -7.51 -8.84 -1.63
C SER A 79 -6.67 -9.57 -2.68
N ARG A 80 -7.13 -9.58 -3.94
CA ARG A 80 -6.44 -10.25 -5.05
C ARG A 80 -5.06 -9.65 -5.31
N LEU A 81 -4.94 -8.33 -5.27
CA LEU A 81 -3.69 -7.59 -5.44
C LEU A 81 -2.84 -7.53 -4.15
N SER A 82 -3.27 -8.20 -3.08
CA SER A 82 -2.61 -8.17 -1.76
C SER A 82 -2.36 -6.75 -1.21
N ILE A 83 -3.15 -5.76 -1.62
CA ILE A 83 -3.05 -4.37 -1.15
C ILE A 83 -3.40 -4.28 0.34
N LEU A 84 -4.32 -5.12 0.80
CA LEU A 84 -4.83 -5.14 2.18
C LEU A 84 -4.16 -6.19 3.06
N ASN A 85 -3.34 -7.08 2.50
CA ASN A 85 -2.65 -8.10 3.26
C ASN A 85 -1.37 -7.51 3.85
N GLU A 86 -1.31 -7.35 5.19
CA GLU A 86 -0.01 -7.27 5.84
C GLU A 86 0.69 -8.62 5.66
N PRO A 87 1.96 -8.65 5.22
CA PRO A 87 2.72 -9.89 5.18
C PRO A 87 2.70 -10.54 6.57
N THR A 88 2.25 -11.79 6.65
CA THR A 88 2.27 -12.58 7.88
C THR A 88 3.69 -12.56 8.44
N SER A 89 3.80 -12.33 9.74
CA SER A 89 5.05 -12.15 10.49
C SER A 89 6.08 -13.28 10.33
N SER A 90 5.72 -14.41 9.72
CA SER A 90 6.60 -15.53 9.40
C SER A 90 7.73 -15.19 8.42
N ASP A 91 7.61 -14.14 7.60
CA ASP A 91 8.68 -13.66 6.71
C ASP A 91 9.71 -12.73 7.39
N LEU A 92 9.49 -12.36 8.66
CA LEU A 92 10.34 -11.40 9.40
C LEU A 92 11.71 -11.94 9.84
N ARG A 93 12.16 -13.09 9.30
CA ARG A 93 13.56 -13.52 9.42
C ARG A 93 14.50 -12.74 8.48
N GLN A 94 13.95 -11.92 7.58
CA GLN A 94 14.76 -11.01 6.78
C GLN A 94 15.22 -9.82 7.62
N ARG A 95 16.51 -9.52 7.48
CA ARG A 95 17.31 -8.62 8.32
C ARG A 95 16.56 -7.31 8.59
N LYS A 96 16.12 -7.11 9.84
CA LYS A 96 15.61 -5.81 10.29
C LYS A 96 16.67 -4.75 10.01
N CYS A 97 16.42 -3.90 9.01
CA CYS A 97 17.22 -2.69 8.83
C CYS A 97 16.93 -1.80 10.04
N VAL A 98 17.80 -1.81 11.04
CA VAL A 98 17.64 -0.97 12.24
C VAL A 98 18.04 0.45 11.85
N ILE A 99 17.06 1.21 11.33
CA ILE A 99 17.27 2.60 10.97
C ILE A 99 17.15 3.45 12.24
N LYS A 100 18.29 3.88 12.79
CA LYS A 100 18.33 4.72 14.00
C LYS A 100 17.50 6.00 13.82
N GLY A 101 16.69 6.32 14.83
CA GLY A 101 15.87 7.53 14.86
C GLY A 101 14.57 7.46 14.03
N VAL A 102 14.17 6.26 13.58
CA VAL A 102 12.93 6.05 12.83
C VAL A 102 11.95 5.24 13.69
N LYS A 103 10.68 5.68 13.72
CA LYS A 103 9.62 4.95 14.43
C LYS A 103 9.46 3.55 13.82
N PRO A 104 9.14 2.51 14.62
CA PRO A 104 9.07 1.12 14.14
C PRO A 104 8.22 0.92 12.88
N LYS A 105 7.04 1.54 12.82
CA LYS A 105 6.15 1.50 11.63
C LYS A 105 6.84 2.01 10.36
N LYS A 106 7.50 3.16 10.45
CA LYS A 106 8.19 3.78 9.31
C LYS A 106 9.42 2.99 8.89
N ALA A 107 10.13 2.38 9.84
CA ALA A 107 11.25 1.49 9.54
C ALA A 107 10.79 0.21 8.79
N TYR A 108 9.62 -0.31 9.14
CA TYR A 108 8.99 -1.42 8.45
C TYR A 108 8.62 -1.06 7.01
N GLU A 109 7.92 0.06 6.80
CA GLU A 109 7.55 0.57 5.46
C GLU A 109 8.80 0.72 4.55
N ILE A 110 9.86 1.32 5.09
CA ILE A 110 11.14 1.46 4.37
C ILE A 110 11.75 0.11 3.99
N SER A 111 11.80 -0.83 4.94
CA SER A 111 12.42 -2.14 4.71
C SER A 111 11.70 -2.90 3.59
N ARG A 112 10.37 -2.88 3.60
CA ARG A 112 9.54 -3.48 2.55
C ARG A 112 9.75 -2.83 1.19
N PHE A 113 9.85 -1.51 1.16
CA PHE A 113 10.12 -0.79 -0.08
C PHE A 113 11.48 -1.15 -0.69
N VAL A 114 12.52 -1.30 0.15
CA VAL A 114 13.84 -1.75 -0.29
C VAL A 114 13.82 -3.19 -0.80
N GLU A 115 13.16 -4.10 -0.07
CA GLU A 115 12.99 -5.50 -0.48
C GLU A 115 12.32 -5.60 -1.86
N PHE A 116 11.30 -4.78 -2.12
CA PHE A 116 10.63 -4.70 -3.41
C PHE A 116 11.55 -4.16 -4.52
N LEU A 117 12.32 -3.11 -4.24
CA LEU A 117 13.15 -2.44 -5.25
C LEU A 117 14.44 -3.20 -5.58
N GLN A 118 15.01 -3.97 -4.65
CA GLN A 118 16.32 -4.60 -4.81
C GLN A 118 16.39 -5.56 -6.03
N PRO A 119 15.42 -6.47 -6.25
CA PRO A 119 15.41 -7.33 -7.44
C PRO A 119 15.26 -6.53 -8.74
N LEU A 120 14.44 -5.48 -8.75
CA LEU A 120 14.23 -4.61 -9.90
C LEU A 120 15.53 -3.85 -10.26
N CYS A 121 16.22 -3.32 -9.25
CA CYS A 121 17.47 -2.61 -9.47
C CYS A 121 18.56 -3.53 -10.02
N ALA A 122 18.67 -4.75 -9.48
CA ALA A 122 19.61 -5.75 -9.97
C ALA A 122 19.30 -6.16 -11.42
N LYS A 123 18.02 -6.43 -11.73
CA LYS A 123 17.57 -6.82 -13.07
C LYS A 123 17.85 -5.75 -14.13
N HIS A 124 17.69 -4.48 -13.78
CA HIS A 124 17.79 -3.36 -14.73
C HIS A 124 19.10 -2.56 -14.63
N GLY A 125 20.07 -3.03 -13.83
CA GLY A 125 21.34 -2.34 -13.64
C GLY A 125 21.20 -0.94 -13.03
N VAL A 126 20.16 -0.71 -12.23
CA VAL A 126 19.91 0.60 -11.60
C VAL A 126 20.92 0.84 -10.49
N THR A 127 21.81 1.81 -10.67
CA THR A 127 22.86 2.17 -9.70
C THR A 127 22.52 3.38 -8.84
N ARG A 128 21.42 4.09 -9.18
CA ARG A 128 20.97 5.29 -8.48
C ARG A 128 19.44 5.33 -8.43
N ILE A 129 18.91 5.50 -7.23
CA ILE A 129 17.49 5.75 -6.97
C ILE A 129 17.37 7.19 -6.50
N VAL A 130 16.43 7.94 -7.07
CA VAL A 130 16.09 9.30 -6.65
C VAL A 130 14.70 9.25 -6.04
N ASP A 131 14.58 9.65 -4.78
CA ASP A 131 13.28 9.79 -4.12
C ASP A 131 12.76 11.22 -4.34
N ILE A 132 11.58 11.34 -4.96
CA ILE A 132 10.88 12.60 -5.16
C ILE A 132 9.59 12.56 -4.34
N GLY A 133 9.61 13.23 -3.18
CA GLY A 133 8.40 13.65 -2.47
C GLY A 133 7.65 12.59 -1.66
N CYS A 134 8.12 11.35 -1.48
CA CYS A 134 7.34 10.34 -0.74
C CYS A 134 7.41 10.45 0.80
N GLY A 135 8.15 11.43 1.35
CA GLY A 135 8.33 11.59 2.80
C GLY A 135 9.24 10.52 3.43
N VAL A 136 9.87 9.67 2.62
CA VAL A 136 10.82 8.62 3.03
C VAL A 136 12.29 9.00 2.73
N GLY A 137 12.52 10.04 1.93
CA GLY A 137 13.83 10.34 1.32
C GLY A 137 14.93 10.75 2.27
N VAL A 138 14.59 11.34 3.42
CA VAL A 138 15.57 11.65 4.47
C VAL A 138 16.18 10.38 5.06
N GLN A 139 15.50 9.23 4.94
CA GLN A 139 15.97 7.94 5.45
C GLN A 139 16.65 7.05 4.40
N LEU A 140 16.34 7.18 3.10
CA LEU A 140 17.01 6.41 2.03
C LEU A 140 18.50 6.74 1.93
N GLN A 141 18.90 7.99 2.20
CA GLN A 141 20.32 8.35 2.33
C GLN A 141 21.05 7.57 3.44
N ARG A 142 20.33 7.11 4.49
CA ARG A 142 20.91 6.31 5.58
C ARG A 142 21.02 4.82 5.24
N ILE A 143 20.20 4.30 4.32
CA ILE A 143 20.29 2.91 3.83
C ILE A 143 21.56 2.71 2.99
N ARG A 144 22.01 3.77 2.29
CA ARG A 144 23.30 3.79 1.58
C ARG A 144 24.52 3.55 2.48
N LEU A 145 24.39 3.70 3.81
CA LEU A 145 25.51 3.54 4.75
C LEU A 145 25.66 2.14 5.36
N GLN A 146 24.72 1.21 5.12
CA GLN A 146 24.85 -0.18 5.63
C GLN A 146 24.96 -1.23 4.53
N ALA A 147 24.43 -0.99 3.32
CA ALA A 147 24.55 -1.96 2.22
C ALA A 147 25.95 -2.00 1.57
N CYS A 148 26.80 -1.00 1.78
CA CYS A 148 28.16 -0.94 1.23
C CYS A 148 29.27 -1.36 2.22
N ARG A 149 28.95 -1.94 3.38
CA ARG A 149 29.95 -2.40 4.37
C ARG A 149 29.92 -3.91 4.64
N SER A 150 29.34 -4.71 3.76
CA SER A 150 29.37 -6.17 3.83
C SER A 150 29.93 -6.80 2.55
N GLY A 151 30.96 -6.16 2.00
CA GLY A 151 31.69 -6.63 0.84
C GLY A 151 33.15 -6.20 0.90
N VAL A 152 33.87 -6.65 1.93
CA VAL A 152 35.21 -7.29 1.92
C VAL A 152 35.29 -8.12 3.20
#